data_AF-A0A671G0Q3-F1
#
_entry.id   AF-A0A671G0Q3-F1
#
_cell.length_a   1.000
_cell.length_b   1.000
_cell.length_c   1.000
_cell.angle_alpha   90.00
_cell.angle_beta   90.00
_cell.angle_gamma   90.00
#
_symmetry.space_group_name_H-M   'P 1'
#
loop_
_entity.id
_entity.type
_entity.pdbx_description
1 polymer ?
#
loop_
_entity_poly.entity_id
_entity_poly.type
_entity_poly.pdbx_seq_one_letter_code
_entity_poly.pdbx_strand_id
1 'polypeptide(L)' 'MISSKSRLLVPPGLDIVLQGLSRAVFETNSQNVIQFAAFYFEELTVFKEDNASLDVKNLIKQFHQPIGKYHRWK' A
#
# COMPACT_ATOMS: atom_id res chain seq x y z
N MET A 1 -5.14 -39.45 -4.88
CA MET A 1 -4.93 -38.22 -4.08
C MET A 1 -5.28 -37.03 -4.96
N ILE A 2 -6.36 -36.32 -4.65
CA ILE A 2 -6.71 -35.09 -5.36
C ILE A 2 -5.73 -34.04 -4.83
N SER A 3 -4.69 -33.71 -5.60
CA SER A 3 -3.90 -32.50 -5.33
C SER A 3 -4.78 -31.32 -5.70
N SER A 4 -5.61 -30.92 -4.76
CA SER A 4 -6.38 -29.69 -4.79
C SER A 4 -5.37 -28.55 -4.70
N LYS A 5 -4.70 -28.23 -5.80
CA LYS A 5 -3.91 -27.01 -5.94
C LYS A 5 -4.90 -25.88 -5.65
N SER A 6 -4.94 -25.42 -4.39
CA SER A 6 -5.82 -24.36 -3.98
C SER A 6 -5.52 -23.21 -4.93
N ARG A 7 -6.52 -22.79 -5.71
CA ARG A 7 -6.34 -21.64 -6.59
C ARG A 7 -6.06 -20.46 -5.67
N LEU A 8 -4.79 -20.09 -5.57
CA LEU A 8 -4.36 -18.95 -4.77
C LEU A 8 -4.84 -17.72 -5.54
N LEU A 9 -6.04 -17.27 -5.19
CA LEU A 9 -6.65 -16.09 -5.77
C LEU A 9 -5.96 -14.87 -5.18
N VAL A 10 -5.19 -14.19 -6.01
CA VAL A 10 -4.57 -12.91 -5.64
C VAL A 10 -5.63 -11.81 -5.84
N PRO A 11 -5.96 -11.03 -4.80
CA PRO A 11 -6.88 -9.91 -4.93
C PRO A 11 -6.35 -8.90 -5.96
N PRO A 12 -7.22 -8.36 -6.83
CA PRO A 12 -6.83 -7.29 -7.76
C PRO A 12 -6.25 -6.10 -7.00
N GLY A 13 -5.07 -5.63 -7.43
CA GLY A 13 -4.40 -4.45 -6.85
C GLY A 13 -3.50 -4.76 -5.64
N LEU A 14 -3.42 -6.00 -5.17
CA LEU A 14 -2.47 -6.38 -4.12
C LEU A 14 -1.02 -6.11 -4.54
N ASP A 15 -0.69 -6.40 -5.80
CA ASP A 15 0.60 -6.12 -6.42
C ASP A 15 0.96 -4.62 -6.38
N ILE A 16 -0.01 -3.76 -6.69
CA ILE A 16 0.14 -2.31 -6.69
C ILE A 16 0.41 -1.78 -5.27
N VAL A 17 -0.35 -2.28 -4.30
CA VAL A 17 -0.21 -1.91 -2.89
C VAL A 17 1.16 -2.33 -2.35
N LEU A 18 1.57 -3.58 -2.61
CA LEU A 18 2.87 -4.10 -2.17
C LEU A 18 4.04 -3.38 -2.85
N GLN A 19 3.91 -3.02 -4.12
CA GLN A 19 4.92 -2.22 -4.82
C GLN A 19 5.03 -0.81 -4.23
N GLY A 20 3.89 -0.17 -3.90
CA GLY A 20 3.86 1.13 -3.22
C GLY A 20 4.58 1.09 -1.87
N LEU A 21 4.24 0.11 -1.03
CA LEU A 21 4.91 -0.12 0.25
C LEU A 21 6.43 -0.34 0.06
N SER A 22 6.82 -1.21 -0.86
CA SER A 22 8.23 -1.53 -1.11
C SER A 22 9.03 -0.30 -1.51
N ARG A 23 8.44 0.56 -2.34
CA ARG A 23 9.05 1.82 -2.75
C ARG A 23 9.17 2.79 -1.58
N ALA A 24 8.12 2.94 -0.77
CA ALA A 24 8.14 3.82 0.38
C ALA A 24 9.17 3.37 1.45
N VAL A 25 9.30 2.06 1.69
CA VAL A 25 10.34 1.50 2.57
C VAL A 25 11.74 1.83 2.05
N PHE A 26 11.96 1.71 0.74
CA PHE A 26 13.24 2.01 0.10
C PHE A 26 13.58 3.50 0.15
N GLU A 27 12.61 4.37 -0.18
CA GLU A 27 12.79 5.83 -0.17
C GLU A 27 13.05 6.39 1.24
N THR A 28 12.49 5.76 2.27
CA THR A 28 12.67 6.17 3.67
C THR A 28 13.86 5.51 4.36
N ASN A 29 14.51 4.54 3.71
CA ASN A 29 15.59 3.73 4.28
C ASN A 29 15.22 3.16 5.67
N SER A 30 13.98 2.69 5.81
CA SER A 30 13.50 2.17 7.09
C SER A 30 14.21 0.89 7.49
N GLN A 31 14.86 0.91 8.66
CA GLN A 31 15.50 -0.28 9.24
C GLN A 31 14.48 -1.31 9.76
N ASN A 32 13.24 -0.86 10.05
CA ASN A 32 12.17 -1.72 10.55
C ASN A 32 10.97 -1.72 9.60
N VAL A 33 11.02 -2.64 8.64
CA VAL A 33 9.99 -2.81 7.60
C VAL A 33 8.62 -3.13 8.19
N ILE A 34 8.56 -3.90 9.29
CA ILE A 34 7.28 -4.32 9.89
C ILE A 34 6.56 -3.12 10.51
N GLN A 35 7.27 -2.33 11.31
CA GLN A 35 6.69 -1.12 11.93
C GLN A 35 6.30 -0.09 10.87
N PHE A 36 7.16 0.10 9.86
CA PHE A 36 6.85 0.98 8.75
C PHE A 36 5.60 0.53 7.99
N ALA A 37 5.48 -0.76 7.69
CA ALA A 37 4.31 -1.29 6.99
C ALA A 37 3.02 -1.10 7.79
N ALA A 38 3.06 -1.28 9.11
CA ALA A 38 1.90 -1.03 9.96
C ALA A 38 1.44 0.43 9.86
N PHE A 39 2.37 1.37 10.00
CA PHE A 39 2.09 2.81 9.88
C PHE A 39 1.62 3.19 8.46
N TYR A 40 2.28 2.65 7.44
CA TYR A 40 1.92 2.85 6.03
C TYR A 40 0.46 2.47 5.75
N PHE A 41 0.03 1.30 6.24
CA PHE A 41 -1.34 0.83 6.01
C PHE A 41 -2.38 1.58 6.83
N GLU A 42 -2.02 2.07 8.01
CA GLU A 42 -2.88 2.94 8.82
C GLU A 42 -3.18 4.25 8.05
N GLU A 43 -2.13 4.95 7.60
CA GLU A 43 -2.27 6.19 6.82
C GLU A 43 -2.98 5.95 5.48
N LEU A 44 -2.69 4.84 4.79
CA LEU A 44 -3.37 4.49 3.54
C LEU A 44 -4.86 4.21 3.75
N THR A 45 -5.25 3.65 4.91
CA THR A 45 -6.66 3.40 5.23
C THR A 45 -7.40 4.72 5.45
N VAL A 46 -6.82 5.63 6.23
CA VAL A 46 -7.38 6.97 6.43
C VAL A 46 -7.49 7.72 5.10
N PHE A 47 -6.43 7.68 4.28
CA PHE A 47 -6.45 8.29 2.95
C PHE A 47 -7.54 7.71 2.04
N LYS A 48 -7.81 6.40 2.14
CA LYS A 48 -8.88 5.74 1.40
C LYS A 48 -10.27 6.19 1.84
N GLU A 49 -10.49 6.45 3.13
CA GLU A 49 -11.77 6.94 3.63
C GLU A 49 -12.12 8.31 3.01
N ASP A 50 -11.12 9.19 2.89
CA ASP A 50 -11.26 10.50 2.25
C ASP A 50 -11.38 10.41 0.70
N ASN A 51 -11.01 9.28 0.11
CA ASN A 51 -10.92 9.08 -1.35
C ASN A 51 -11.62 7.78 -1.83
N ALA A 52 -12.78 7.45 -1.25
CA ALA A 52 -13.46 6.17 -1.45
C ALA A 52 -13.87 5.85 -2.91
N SER A 53 -13.93 6.87 -3.78
CA SER A 53 -14.26 6.73 -5.21
C SER A 53 -13.07 6.37 -6.09
N LEU A 54 -11.84 6.41 -5.58
CA LEU A 54 -10.64 6.07 -6.35
C LEU A 54 -10.43 4.56 -6.45
N ASP A 55 -10.02 4.11 -7.63
CA ASP A 55 -9.46 2.76 -7.78
C ASP A 55 -8.12 2.64 -7.07
N VAL A 56 -7.74 1.42 -6.70
CA VAL A 56 -6.48 1.14 -5.96
C VAL A 56 -5.25 1.72 -6.65
N LYS A 57 -5.20 1.73 -7.99
CA LYS A 57 -4.04 2.26 -8.72
C LYS A 57 -3.93 3.77 -8.55
N ASN A 58 -5.03 4.49 -8.73
CA ASN A 58 -5.05 5.94 -8.55
C ASN A 58 -4.95 6.35 -7.08
N LEU A 59 -5.52 5.57 -6.16
CA LEU A 59 -5.38 5.76 -4.72
C LEU A 59 -3.90 5.72 -4.32
N ILE A 60 -3.20 4.63 -4.66
CA ILE A 60 -1.77 4.47 -4.37
C ILE A 60 -0.94 5.57 -5.05
N LYS A 61 -1.27 5.94 -6.30
CA LYS A 61 -0.56 7.01 -7.00
C LYS A 61 -0.70 8.36 -6.27
N GLN A 62 -1.92 8.73 -5.88
CA GLN A 62 -2.18 10.00 -5.18
C GLN A 62 -1.62 9.99 -3.76
N PHE A 63 -1.65 8.84 -3.08
CA PHE A 63 -1.06 8.67 -1.75
C PHE A 63 0.46 8.96 -1.73
N HIS A 64 1.18 8.60 -2.80
CA HIS A 64 2.62 8.93 -2.93
C HIS A 64 2.88 10.28 -3.63
N GLN A 65 1.85 11.03 -4.05
CA GLN A 65 2.08 12.34 -4.64
C GLN A 65 2.52 13.34 -3.56
N PRO A 66 3.59 14.11 -3.79
CA PRO A 66 4.12 15.08 -2.82
C PRO A 66 3.23 16.33 -2.64
N ILE A 67 2.02 16.37 -3.21
CA ILE A 67 1.15 17.54 -3.21
C ILE A 67 0.03 17.34 -2.19
N GLY A 68 0.23 17.87 -0.99
CA GLY A 68 -0.83 18.17 -0.04
C GLY A 68 -1.07 17.13 1.06
N LYS A 69 -0.79 17.53 2.31
CA LYS A 69 -1.21 16.94 3.60
C LYS A 69 -0.65 15.56 4.01
N TYR A 70 -0.39 14.62 3.11
CA TYR A 70 0.00 13.23 3.51
C TYR A 70 1.49 12.89 3.32
N HIS A 71 2.34 13.88 3.03
CA HIS A 71 3.79 13.67 3.07
C HIS A 71 4.28 13.68 4.52
N ARG A 72 4.02 12.58 5.23
CA ARG A 72 4.63 12.26 6.53
C ARG A 72 5.24 10.88 6.49
N TRP A 73 6.26 10.73 5.66
CA TRP A 73 7.26 9.70 5.89
C TRP A 73 8.24 10.23 6.95
N LYS A 74 7.87 10.10 8.23
CA LYS A 74 8.76 10.36 9.36
C LYS A 74 9.60 9.14 9.68
#